data_AF-A0A136KFY9-F1
#
_entry.id   AF-A0A136KFY9-F1
#
_cell.length_a   1.000
_cell.length_b   1.000
_cell.length_c   1.000
_cell.angle_alpha   90.00
_cell.angle_beta   90.00
_cell.angle_gamma   90.00
#
_symmetry.space_group_name_H-M   'P 1'
#
loop_
_entity.id
_entity.type
_entity.pdbx_description
1 polymer ?
#
loop_
_entity_poly.entity_id
_entity_poly.type
_entity_poly.pdbx_seq_one_letter_code
_entity_poly.pdbx_strand_id
1 'polypeptide(L)'
;MFEDESEKPIVIAYLTPEGESDFSVEALERIKDLASTIANRNSVDPSLIEARDVQFVAKQGEAIKLRSRKLTGRWERSVTAISDFVKDNYNPVPKQISFAVDSVSLPSEAVNYGDNVLMNITIRNTGQDIYYQGQEADPIISKVSSEPSKFFLNQIWLSQTQAAIGLDNAIIRPGETGTYQVRIGVPLFFGEIVETFELADSLGRTYPDSRFDLKLQVNRPDREVVEITQTETGQLNVRENPNGSAPISGRVTPGQRFFVIERTTNGWIKLDLGDNKTGWVVASYTRVV
;
A
#
# COMPACT_ATOMS: atom_id res chain seq x y z
N MET A 1 -12.81 -10.72 24.80
CA MET A 1 -12.84 -10.87 23.35
C MET A 1 -12.01 -9.72 22.84
N PHE A 2 -10.92 -9.97 22.12
CA PHE A 2 -10.33 -8.93 21.30
C PHE A 2 -11.38 -8.71 20.20
N GLU A 3 -12.13 -7.60 20.29
CA GLU A 3 -13.30 -7.35 19.43
C GLU A 3 -12.90 -7.10 17.97
N ASP A 4 -11.61 -7.02 17.71
CA ASP A 4 -11.04 -6.85 16.38
C ASP A 4 -10.20 -8.09 16.02
N GLU A 5 -10.69 -8.93 15.11
CA GLU A 5 -9.92 -10.04 14.54
C GLU A 5 -8.76 -9.55 13.66
N SER A 6 -8.66 -8.24 13.38
CA SER A 6 -7.53 -7.66 12.64
C SER A 6 -6.27 -7.49 13.48
N GLU A 7 -6.39 -7.47 14.81
CA GLU A 7 -5.23 -7.46 15.71
C GLU A 7 -4.93 -8.88 16.18
N LYS A 8 -3.71 -9.37 15.92
CA LYS A 8 -3.20 -10.66 16.39
C LYS A 8 -2.38 -10.43 17.68
N PRO A 9 -3.01 -10.32 18.87
CA PRO A 9 -2.30 -9.94 20.09
C PRO A 9 -1.38 -11.06 20.59
N ILE A 10 -0.25 -10.66 21.17
CA ILE A 10 0.57 -11.58 21.97
C ILE A 10 0.01 -11.58 23.39
N VAL A 11 -0.47 -12.73 23.85
CA VAL A 11 -1.08 -12.87 25.18
C VAL A 11 -0.08 -13.47 26.17
N ILE A 12 0.18 -12.76 27.26
CA ILE A 12 0.93 -13.24 28.43
C ILE A 12 -0.07 -13.47 29.56
N ALA A 13 -0.14 -14.69 30.09
CA ALA A 13 -1.03 -15.05 31.18
C ALA A 13 -0.26 -15.36 32.46
N TYR A 14 -0.74 -14.83 33.58
CA TYR A 14 -0.23 -15.14 34.92
C TYR A 14 -1.35 -15.80 35.74
N LEU A 15 -1.07 -17.01 36.25
CA LEU A 15 -2.00 -17.77 37.08
C LEU A 15 -1.61 -17.64 38.54
N THR A 16 -2.58 -17.32 39.39
CA THR A 16 -2.37 -17.11 40.82
C THR A 16 -3.50 -17.75 41.64
N PRO A 17 -3.24 -18.20 42.88
CA PRO A 17 -4.29 -18.66 43.78
C PRO A 17 -5.35 -17.58 44.05
N GLU A 18 -6.55 -18.03 44.37
CA GLU A 18 -7.66 -17.15 44.75
C GLU A 18 -7.31 -16.37 46.04
N GLY A 19 -7.58 -15.07 46.04
CA GLY A 19 -7.33 -14.19 47.20
C GLY A 19 -6.00 -13.45 47.18
N GLU A 20 -5.11 -13.72 46.21
CA GLU A 20 -3.88 -12.98 46.05
C GLU A 20 -4.11 -11.52 45.66
N SER A 21 -3.30 -10.64 46.23
CA SER A 21 -3.47 -9.19 46.10
C SER A 21 -2.55 -8.54 45.06
N ASP A 22 -1.54 -9.27 44.57
CA ASP A 22 -0.60 -8.81 43.54
C ASP A 22 0.25 -9.98 42.98
N PHE A 23 1.12 -9.68 42.01
CA PHE A 23 2.19 -10.59 41.59
C PHE A 23 3.14 -10.90 42.76
N SER A 24 3.70 -12.12 42.78
CA SER A 24 4.86 -12.35 43.63
C SER A 24 6.05 -11.51 43.15
N VAL A 25 6.97 -11.16 44.05
CA VAL A 25 8.16 -10.35 43.71
C VAL A 25 8.95 -11.01 42.57
N GLU A 26 9.12 -12.34 42.63
CA GLU A 26 9.81 -13.10 41.58
C GLU A 26 9.03 -13.08 40.26
N ALA A 27 7.70 -13.27 40.30
CA ALA A 27 6.88 -13.24 39.10
C ALA A 27 6.91 -11.86 38.43
N LEU A 28 6.87 -10.78 39.20
CA LEU A 28 6.91 -9.42 38.67
C LEU A 28 8.19 -9.18 37.85
N GLU A 29 9.35 -9.55 38.37
CA GLU A 29 10.63 -9.39 37.66
C GLU A 29 10.68 -10.29 36.41
N ARG A 30 10.22 -11.54 36.50
CA ARG A 30 10.16 -12.44 35.33
C ARG A 30 9.22 -11.93 34.23
N ILE A 31 8.08 -11.36 34.60
CA ILE A 31 7.11 -10.81 33.65
C ILE A 31 7.68 -9.55 32.99
N LYS A 32 8.39 -8.69 33.72
CA LYS A 32 9.11 -7.54 33.14
C LYS A 32 10.10 -7.99 32.06
N ASP A 33 10.95 -8.96 32.37
CA ASP A 33 11.94 -9.50 31.41
C ASP A 33 11.26 -10.12 30.19
N LEU A 34 10.22 -10.94 30.43
CA LEU A 34 9.47 -11.61 29.37
C LEU A 34 8.77 -10.60 28.46
N ALA A 35 8.05 -9.62 29.03
CA ALA A 35 7.34 -8.60 28.29
C ALA A 35 8.30 -7.72 27.49
N SER A 36 9.44 -7.32 28.08
CA SER A 36 10.48 -6.56 27.38
C SER A 36 11.07 -7.36 26.22
N THR A 37 11.40 -8.63 26.44
CA THR A 37 11.92 -9.52 25.39
C THR A 37 10.93 -9.67 24.24
N ILE A 38 9.66 -9.90 24.55
CA ILE A 38 8.60 -10.06 23.54
C ILE A 38 8.37 -8.76 22.77
N ALA A 39 8.28 -7.62 23.47
CA ALA A 39 8.05 -6.32 22.85
C ALA A 39 9.19 -5.97 21.89
N ASN A 40 10.44 -6.11 22.34
CA ASN A 40 11.61 -5.81 21.54
C ASN A 40 11.79 -6.75 20.34
N ARG A 41 11.55 -8.06 20.52
CA ARG A 41 11.66 -9.05 19.45
C ARG A 41 10.60 -8.85 18.36
N ASN A 42 9.41 -8.39 18.72
CA ASN A 42 8.28 -8.31 17.80
C ASN A 42 7.98 -6.87 17.34
N SER A 43 8.73 -5.89 17.82
CA SER A 43 8.51 -4.46 17.60
C SER A 43 7.12 -4.00 18.03
N VAL A 44 6.63 -4.51 19.17
CA VAL A 44 5.34 -4.11 19.75
C VAL A 44 5.51 -2.77 20.43
N ASP A 45 4.79 -1.75 19.97
CA ASP A 45 4.76 -0.44 20.64
C ASP A 45 4.35 -0.61 22.11
N PRO A 46 5.19 -0.21 23.07
CA PRO A 46 4.87 -0.30 24.50
C PRO A 46 3.59 0.45 24.90
N SER A 47 3.12 1.40 24.09
CA SER A 47 1.85 2.11 24.30
C SER A 47 0.61 1.22 24.11
N LEU A 48 0.74 0.11 23.36
CA LEU A 48 -0.32 -0.85 23.08
C LEU A 48 -0.43 -1.96 24.14
N ILE A 49 0.43 -1.96 25.15
CA ILE A 49 0.40 -2.98 26.21
C ILE A 49 -0.78 -2.72 27.14
N GLU A 50 -1.79 -3.60 27.07
CA GLU A 50 -2.92 -3.60 27.99
C GLU A 50 -2.88 -4.79 28.95
N ALA A 51 -3.46 -4.63 30.14
CA ALA A 51 -3.72 -5.74 31.05
C ALA A 51 -5.17 -5.76 31.53
N ARG A 52 -5.73 -6.96 31.60
CA ARG A 52 -7.10 -7.24 31.98
C ARG A 52 -7.11 -8.41 32.95
N ASP A 53 -8.03 -8.38 33.91
CA ASP A 53 -8.37 -9.58 34.66
C ASP A 53 -9.39 -10.40 33.86
N VAL A 54 -9.14 -11.70 33.75
CA VAL A 54 -9.94 -12.65 32.99
C VAL A 54 -10.48 -13.72 33.93
N GLN A 55 -11.79 -13.71 34.15
CA GLN A 55 -12.47 -14.68 34.99
C GLN A 55 -13.24 -15.71 34.14
N PHE A 56 -13.01 -16.98 34.44
CA PHE A 56 -13.77 -18.09 33.89
C PHE A 56 -14.92 -18.44 34.85
N VAL A 57 -16.15 -18.22 34.42
CA VAL A 57 -17.35 -18.51 35.20
C VAL A 57 -17.97 -19.81 34.67
N ALA A 58 -17.87 -20.88 35.46
CA ALA A 58 -18.51 -22.16 35.16
C ALA A 58 -19.79 -22.32 35.98
N LYS A 59 -20.90 -22.70 35.32
CA LYS A 59 -22.16 -23.09 35.96
C LYS A 59 -22.57 -24.46 35.44
N GLN A 60 -23.13 -25.29 36.33
CA GLN A 60 -23.52 -26.66 35.96
C GLN A 60 -24.56 -26.64 34.83
N GLY A 61 -24.26 -27.30 33.71
CA GLY A 61 -25.12 -27.34 32.53
C GLY A 61 -24.99 -26.14 31.58
N GLU A 62 -24.13 -25.15 31.87
CA GLU A 62 -23.84 -24.02 30.98
C GLU A 62 -22.41 -24.11 30.40
N ALA A 63 -22.20 -23.54 29.22
CA ALA A 63 -20.85 -23.31 28.71
C ALA A 63 -20.07 -22.35 29.62
N ILE A 64 -18.77 -22.57 29.77
CA ILE A 64 -17.88 -21.68 30.55
C ILE A 64 -17.92 -20.29 29.92
N LYS A 65 -18.27 -19.28 30.71
CA LYS A 65 -18.32 -17.88 30.27
C LYS A 65 -17.04 -17.17 30.70
N LEU A 66 -16.42 -16.46 29.76
CA LEU A 66 -15.27 -15.61 30.04
C LEU A 66 -15.74 -14.18 30.32
N ARG A 67 -15.27 -13.58 31.42
CA ARG A 67 -15.52 -12.18 31.76
C ARG A 67 -14.18 -11.45 31.87
N SER A 68 -14.03 -10.36 31.14
CA SER A 68 -12.88 -9.45 31.27
C SER A 68 -13.26 -8.22 32.08
N ARG A 69 -12.40 -7.81 33.01
CA ARG A 69 -12.55 -6.56 33.76
C ARG A 69 -11.22 -5.80 33.80
N LYS A 70 -11.30 -4.49 34.03
CA LYS A 70 -10.09 -3.68 34.25
C LYS A 70 -9.43 -4.12 35.57
N LEU A 71 -8.10 -4.23 35.58
CA LEU A 71 -7.34 -4.41 36.82
C LEU A 71 -7.46 -3.14 37.68
N THR A 72 -7.45 -3.33 38.99
CA THR A 72 -7.58 -2.25 39.97
C THR A 72 -6.61 -2.45 41.13
N GLY A 73 -6.23 -1.37 41.80
CA GLY A 73 -5.51 -1.45 43.07
C GLY A 73 -4.02 -1.74 42.90
N ARG A 74 -3.51 -2.80 43.56
CA ARG A 74 -2.08 -3.16 43.49
C ARG A 74 -1.71 -3.75 42.13
N TRP A 75 -2.56 -4.63 41.60
CA TRP A 75 -2.41 -5.17 40.25
C TRP A 75 -2.25 -4.10 39.16
N GLU A 76 -3.07 -3.04 39.21
CA GLU A 76 -2.96 -1.92 38.26
C GLU A 76 -1.60 -1.24 38.36
N ARG A 77 -1.10 -0.97 39.58
CA ARG A 77 0.22 -0.38 39.80
C ARG A 77 1.36 -1.26 39.31
N SER A 78 1.29 -2.57 39.56
CA SER A 78 2.33 -3.52 39.14
C SER A 78 2.37 -3.70 37.63
N VAL A 79 1.22 -3.72 36.96
CA VAL A 79 1.15 -3.69 35.49
C VAL A 79 1.70 -2.39 34.94
N THR A 80 1.36 -1.24 35.52
CA THR A 80 1.92 0.04 35.09
C THR A 80 3.45 0.00 35.19
N ALA A 81 4.00 -0.53 36.29
CA ALA A 81 5.44 -0.70 36.46
C ALA A 81 6.06 -1.65 35.42
N ILE A 82 5.34 -2.68 34.97
CA ILE A 82 5.77 -3.55 33.85
C ILE A 82 5.79 -2.73 32.55
N SER A 83 4.71 -2.01 32.22
CA SER A 83 4.62 -1.20 31.00
C SER A 83 5.70 -0.13 30.96
N ASP A 84 5.94 0.57 32.07
CA ASP A 84 6.97 1.59 32.18
C ASP A 84 8.36 0.98 32.04
N PHE A 85 8.63 -0.17 32.67
CA PHE A 85 9.88 -0.91 32.45
C PHE A 85 10.09 -1.30 30.99
N VAL A 86 9.05 -1.77 30.30
CA VAL A 86 9.16 -2.09 28.86
C VAL A 86 9.45 -0.83 28.06
N LYS A 87 8.76 0.30 28.33
CA LYS A 87 9.01 1.59 27.68
C LYS A 87 10.45 2.05 27.85
N ASP A 88 10.96 2.01 29.08
CA ASP A 88 12.31 2.47 29.42
C ASP A 88 13.40 1.59 28.78
N ASN A 89 13.09 0.32 28.51
CA ASN A 89 14.01 -0.65 27.90
C ASN A 89 13.62 -1.01 26.45
N TYR A 90 12.80 -0.18 25.81
CA TYR A 90 12.34 -0.44 24.45
C TYR A 90 13.43 -0.08 23.45
N ASN A 91 14.00 -1.11 22.84
CA ASN A 91 14.98 -1.06 21.78
C ASN A 91 14.69 -2.23 20.81
N PRO A 92 13.67 -2.07 19.94
CA PRO A 92 13.20 -3.17 19.11
C PRO A 92 14.28 -3.62 18.14
N VAL A 93 14.40 -4.94 17.97
CA VAL A 93 15.31 -5.52 16.99
C VAL A 93 14.71 -5.26 15.60
N PRO A 94 15.41 -4.55 14.69
CA PRO A 94 14.90 -4.35 13.34
C PRO A 94 14.70 -5.71 12.66
N LYS A 95 13.48 -5.98 12.20
CA LYS A 95 13.18 -7.23 11.48
C LYS A 95 13.94 -7.24 10.15
N GLN A 96 14.59 -8.35 9.85
CA GLN A 96 15.32 -8.56 8.60
C GLN A 96 14.37 -9.10 7.53
N ILE A 97 13.42 -8.28 7.11
CA ILE A 97 12.50 -8.58 6.01
C ILE A 97 13.04 -7.91 4.75
N SER A 98 13.18 -8.68 3.69
CA SER A 98 13.60 -8.19 2.37
C SER A 98 12.88 -8.97 1.29
N PHE A 99 12.69 -8.36 0.12
CA PHE A 99 11.97 -8.96 -0.98
C PHE A 99 12.79 -8.97 -2.27
N ALA A 100 12.61 -10.05 -3.03
CA ALA A 100 13.00 -10.11 -4.43
C ALA A 100 11.76 -10.34 -5.30
N VAL A 101 11.81 -9.89 -6.55
CA VAL A 101 10.77 -10.17 -7.54
C VAL A 101 11.20 -11.36 -8.37
N ASP A 102 10.47 -12.47 -8.26
CA ASP A 102 10.75 -13.70 -8.98
C ASP A 102 10.15 -13.69 -10.39
N SER A 103 8.93 -13.17 -10.52
CA SER A 103 8.28 -13.03 -11.83
C SER A 103 7.19 -11.97 -11.83
N VAL A 104 6.95 -11.43 -13.01
CA VAL A 104 5.79 -10.59 -13.31
C VAL A 104 5.11 -11.15 -14.55
N SER A 105 3.79 -11.29 -14.50
CA SER A 105 2.97 -11.80 -15.59
C SER A 105 1.86 -10.81 -15.91
N LEU A 106 1.77 -10.48 -17.20
CA LEU A 106 0.72 -9.68 -17.81
C LEU A 106 0.01 -10.52 -18.89
N PRO A 107 -1.15 -10.09 -19.39
CA PRO A 107 -1.74 -10.67 -20.58
C PRO A 107 -0.73 -10.72 -21.73
N SER A 108 -0.60 -11.87 -22.38
CA SER A 108 0.28 -12.05 -23.54
C SER A 108 -0.29 -11.44 -24.82
N GLU A 109 -1.62 -11.31 -24.88
CA GLU A 109 -2.31 -10.67 -25.99
C GLU A 109 -2.28 -9.16 -25.85
N ALA A 110 -2.31 -8.47 -27.00
CA ALA A 110 -2.37 -7.02 -27.01
C ALA A 110 -3.73 -6.53 -26.47
N VAL A 111 -3.69 -5.64 -25.49
CA VAL A 111 -4.87 -5.10 -24.82
C VAL A 111 -5.32 -3.79 -25.46
N ASN A 112 -6.58 -3.41 -25.24
CA ASN A 112 -7.07 -2.12 -25.71
C ASN A 112 -6.73 -1.02 -24.71
N TYR A 113 -6.51 0.20 -25.21
CA TYR A 113 -6.36 1.38 -24.37
C TYR A 113 -7.64 1.61 -23.54
N GLY A 114 -7.50 2.25 -22.38
CA GLY A 114 -8.62 2.50 -21.48
C GLY A 114 -9.07 1.28 -20.66
N ASP A 115 -8.61 0.08 -21.00
CA ASP A 115 -8.77 -1.10 -20.16
C ASP A 115 -7.96 -0.94 -18.86
N ASN A 116 -8.36 -1.69 -17.84
CA ASN A 116 -7.54 -1.93 -16.65
C ASN A 116 -7.07 -3.38 -16.69
N VAL A 117 -5.77 -3.59 -16.51
CA VAL A 117 -5.17 -4.93 -16.54
C VAL A 117 -4.80 -5.37 -15.14
N LEU A 118 -5.05 -6.65 -14.84
CA LEU A 118 -4.53 -7.30 -13.65
C LEU A 118 -3.16 -7.91 -13.97
N MET A 119 -2.13 -7.36 -13.34
CA MET A 119 -0.78 -7.89 -13.32
C MET A 119 -0.64 -8.86 -12.15
N ASN A 120 -0.07 -10.04 -12.39
CA ASN A 120 0.38 -10.92 -11.32
C ASN A 120 1.86 -10.66 -11.05
N ILE A 121 2.23 -10.44 -9.80
CA ILE A 121 3.63 -10.31 -9.35
C ILE A 121 3.92 -11.40 -8.33
N THR A 122 5.01 -12.14 -8.52
CA THR A 122 5.51 -13.13 -7.57
C THR A 122 6.71 -12.57 -6.83
N ILE A 123 6.59 -12.50 -5.51
CA ILE A 123 7.57 -11.89 -4.62
C ILE A 123 8.08 -12.96 -3.67
N ARG A 124 9.40 -13.02 -3.49
CA ARG A 124 10.08 -13.92 -2.56
C ARG A 124 10.58 -13.16 -1.35
N ASN A 125 10.35 -13.68 -0.15
CA ASN A 125 11.01 -13.15 1.04
C ASN A 125 12.46 -13.63 1.08
N THR A 126 13.41 -12.73 0.88
CA THR A 126 14.86 -13.01 0.95
C THR A 126 15.46 -12.69 2.32
N GLY A 127 14.63 -12.16 3.23
CA GLY A 127 14.97 -11.90 4.62
C GLY A 127 15.10 -13.16 5.49
N GLN A 128 15.42 -12.95 6.77
CA GLN A 128 15.53 -14.01 7.78
C GLN A 128 14.27 -14.14 8.64
N ASP A 129 13.41 -13.13 8.62
CA ASP A 129 12.17 -13.10 9.41
C ASP A 129 10.93 -13.38 8.55
N ILE A 130 9.90 -13.95 9.18
CA ILE A 130 8.59 -14.15 8.53
C ILE A 130 7.94 -12.79 8.31
N TYR A 131 7.53 -12.53 7.08
CA TYR A 131 6.74 -11.36 6.73
C TYR A 131 5.26 -11.58 7.07
N TYR A 132 4.64 -10.56 7.65
CA TYR A 132 3.20 -10.45 7.85
C TYR A 132 2.76 -9.08 7.34
N GLN A 133 1.67 -9.03 6.57
CA GLN A 133 1.07 -7.76 6.15
C GLN A 133 0.73 -6.86 7.35
N GLY A 134 0.79 -5.54 7.13
CA GLY A 134 0.40 -4.51 8.09
C GLY A 134 1.59 -3.95 8.86
N GLN A 135 2.80 -4.07 8.32
CA GLN A 135 4.03 -3.56 8.94
C GLN A 135 4.69 -2.54 8.02
N GLU A 136 5.67 -1.78 8.54
CA GLU A 136 6.42 -0.81 7.72
C GLU A 136 7.08 -1.45 6.49
N ALA A 137 7.40 -2.75 6.58
CA ALA A 137 7.99 -3.54 5.52
C ALA A 137 6.98 -3.98 4.44
N ASP A 138 5.74 -3.48 4.42
CA ASP A 138 4.78 -3.81 3.38
C ASP A 138 5.31 -3.34 2.01
N PRO A 139 5.52 -4.27 1.04
CA PRO A 139 6.07 -3.90 -0.24
C PRO A 139 5.03 -3.18 -1.09
N ILE A 140 5.44 -2.07 -1.69
CA ILE A 140 4.74 -1.34 -2.75
C ILE A 140 5.59 -1.34 -4.01
N ILE A 141 4.95 -1.20 -5.16
CA ILE A 141 5.66 -1.01 -6.43
C ILE A 141 6.01 0.47 -6.55
N SER A 142 7.27 0.76 -6.82
CA SER A 142 7.79 2.11 -7.06
C SER A 142 8.48 2.18 -8.41
N LYS A 143 8.15 3.20 -9.20
CA LYS A 143 8.81 3.45 -10.48
C LYS A 143 10.24 3.93 -10.22
N VAL A 144 11.20 3.40 -10.98
CA VAL A 144 12.61 3.77 -10.82
C VAL A 144 12.88 5.22 -11.24
N SER A 145 12.17 5.72 -12.25
CA SER A 145 12.24 7.12 -12.67
C SER A 145 11.29 8.00 -11.85
N SER A 146 11.66 9.27 -11.66
CA SER A 146 10.78 10.29 -11.05
C SER A 146 9.58 10.69 -11.92
N GLU A 147 9.61 10.40 -13.22
CA GLU A 147 8.53 10.75 -14.14
C GLU A 147 7.27 9.89 -13.89
N PRO A 148 6.06 10.47 -14.01
CA PRO A 148 4.81 9.74 -13.89
C PRO A 148 4.79 8.43 -14.72
N SER A 149 4.25 7.37 -14.13
CA SER A 149 4.03 6.08 -14.77
C SER A 149 3.03 6.23 -15.93
N LYS A 150 3.36 5.64 -17.08
CA LYS A 150 2.39 5.49 -18.17
C LYS A 150 1.26 4.54 -17.75
N PHE A 151 1.53 3.60 -16.85
CA PHE A 151 0.55 2.66 -16.31
C PHE A 151 -0.25 3.19 -15.11
N PHE A 152 -0.10 4.48 -14.77
CA PHE A 152 -0.78 5.10 -13.64
C PHE A 152 -2.30 4.98 -13.75
N LEU A 153 -2.93 4.53 -12.66
CA LEU A 153 -4.38 4.43 -12.54
C LEU A 153 -4.89 5.35 -11.43
N ASN A 154 -5.58 6.43 -11.82
CA ASN A 154 -6.12 7.43 -10.90
C ASN A 154 -7.05 6.79 -9.84
N GLN A 155 -6.97 7.26 -8.59
CA GLN A 155 -7.71 6.77 -7.42
C GLN A 155 -7.38 5.32 -6.98
N ILE A 156 -6.58 4.57 -7.74
CA ILE A 156 -6.17 3.20 -7.40
C ILE A 156 -4.70 3.15 -6.98
N TRP A 157 -3.82 3.83 -7.72
CA TRP A 157 -2.41 3.94 -7.37
C TRP A 157 -2.22 4.94 -6.22
N LEU A 158 -1.21 4.68 -5.38
CA LEU A 158 -0.87 5.52 -4.23
C LEU A 158 -0.37 6.90 -4.69
N SER A 159 0.33 6.93 -5.82
CA SER A 159 0.79 8.15 -6.48
C SER A 159 1.02 7.90 -7.98
N GLN A 160 1.48 8.93 -8.71
CA GLN A 160 1.83 8.79 -10.13
C GLN A 160 3.01 7.84 -10.38
N THR A 161 3.78 7.49 -9.34
CA THR A 161 4.95 6.61 -9.45
C THR A 161 4.85 5.37 -8.56
N GLN A 162 3.81 5.25 -7.73
CA GLN A 162 3.70 4.17 -6.74
C GLN A 162 2.35 3.47 -6.79
N ALA A 163 2.37 2.13 -6.77
CA ALA A 163 1.18 1.28 -6.76
C ALA A 163 1.19 0.34 -5.56
N ALA A 164 0.03 0.13 -4.95
CA ALA A 164 -0.15 -0.86 -3.89
C ALA A 164 -0.22 -2.28 -4.49
N ILE A 165 0.21 -3.27 -3.70
CA ILE A 165 0.06 -4.69 -4.00
C ILE A 165 -1.11 -5.25 -3.17
N GLY A 166 -2.01 -6.01 -3.80
CA GLY A 166 -3.10 -6.70 -3.10
C GLY A 166 -2.58 -7.90 -2.31
N LEU A 167 -2.10 -7.65 -1.09
CA LEU A 167 -1.43 -8.65 -0.24
C LEU A 167 -2.40 -9.58 0.52
N ASP A 168 -3.64 -9.16 0.76
CA ASP A 168 -4.74 -10.01 1.28
C ASP A 168 -4.39 -10.92 2.48
N ASN A 169 -3.88 -10.32 3.57
CA ASN A 169 -3.36 -10.96 4.78
C ASN A 169 -2.14 -11.86 4.54
N ALA A 170 -1.26 -11.47 3.61
CA ALA A 170 -0.05 -12.19 3.25
C ALA A 170 0.80 -12.60 4.47
N ILE A 171 1.28 -13.84 4.41
CA ILE A 171 2.33 -14.38 5.29
C ILE A 171 3.35 -15.07 4.40
N ILE A 172 4.60 -14.60 4.40
CA ILE A 172 5.67 -15.15 3.55
C ILE A 172 6.86 -15.51 4.43
N ARG A 173 7.17 -16.80 4.54
CA ARG A 173 8.33 -17.27 5.31
C ARG A 173 9.65 -16.98 4.57
N PRO A 174 10.80 -16.96 5.28
CA PRO A 174 12.10 -16.87 4.64
C PRO A 174 12.28 -17.90 3.51
N GLY A 175 12.63 -17.42 2.32
CA GLY A 175 12.80 -18.23 1.10
C GLY A 175 11.50 -18.59 0.37
N GLU A 176 10.33 -18.32 0.94
CA GLU A 176 9.03 -18.59 0.33
C GLU A 176 8.60 -17.47 -0.64
N THR A 177 7.75 -17.83 -1.60
CA THR A 177 7.17 -16.93 -2.60
C THR A 177 5.67 -16.75 -2.38
N GLY A 178 5.15 -15.55 -2.61
CA GLY A 178 3.72 -15.27 -2.77
C GLY A 178 3.43 -14.58 -4.11
N THR A 179 2.31 -14.91 -4.72
CA THR A 179 1.84 -14.26 -5.97
C THR A 179 0.63 -13.39 -5.68
N TYR A 180 0.69 -12.13 -6.12
CA TYR A 180 -0.29 -11.10 -5.80
C TYR A 180 -0.73 -10.33 -7.05
N GLN A 181 -1.91 -9.72 -6.97
CA GLN A 181 -2.47 -8.95 -8.06
C GLN A 181 -2.27 -7.45 -7.87
N VAL A 182 -2.00 -6.78 -8.99
CA VAL A 182 -1.86 -5.32 -9.08
C VAL A 182 -2.67 -4.84 -10.27
N ARG A 183 -3.54 -3.84 -10.06
CA ARG A 183 -4.24 -3.18 -11.15
C ARG A 183 -3.36 -2.11 -11.77
N ILE A 184 -3.22 -2.18 -13.08
CA ILE A 184 -2.52 -1.17 -13.87
C ILE A 184 -3.46 -0.58 -14.91
N GLY A 185 -3.31 0.73 -15.18
CA GLY A 185 -4.07 1.38 -16.25
C GLY A 185 -3.41 1.12 -17.60
N VAL A 186 -4.23 0.95 -18.65
CA VAL A 186 -3.73 0.90 -20.03
C VAL A 186 -3.89 2.29 -20.66
N PRO A 187 -2.80 3.05 -20.83
CA PRO A 187 -2.91 4.42 -21.30
C PRO A 187 -3.13 4.48 -22.81
N LEU A 188 -3.38 5.68 -23.34
CA LEU A 188 -3.48 5.96 -24.78
C LEU A 188 -2.12 5.94 -25.52
N PHE A 189 -1.24 5.02 -25.14
CA PHE A 189 -0.02 4.66 -25.87
C PHE A 189 -0.25 3.30 -26.52
N PHE A 190 0.38 3.05 -27.66
CA PHE A 190 0.22 1.81 -28.40
C PHE A 190 1.57 1.25 -28.84
N GLY A 191 1.59 -0.05 -29.16
CA GLY A 191 2.80 -0.82 -29.34
C GLY A 191 3.33 -1.37 -28.01
N GLU A 192 4.62 -1.67 -27.98
CA GLU A 192 5.28 -2.17 -26.77
C GLU A 192 5.60 -1.01 -25.82
N ILE A 193 4.95 -1.03 -24.65
CA ILE A 193 5.23 -0.10 -23.57
C ILE A 193 6.08 -0.84 -22.53
N VAL A 194 7.25 -0.27 -22.22
CA VAL A 194 8.15 -0.78 -21.19
C VAL A 194 8.43 0.30 -20.16
N GLU A 195 8.22 -0.02 -18.89
CA GLU A 195 8.67 0.80 -17.75
C GLU A 195 9.32 -0.08 -16.68
N THR A 196 10.35 0.42 -16.03
CA THR A 196 11.09 -0.30 -14.99
C THR A 196 10.64 0.15 -13.60
N PHE A 197 10.39 -0.82 -12.74
CA PHE A 197 9.95 -0.65 -11.37
C PHE A 197 10.86 -1.43 -10.41
N GLU A 198 10.73 -1.12 -9.14
CA GLU A 198 11.31 -1.86 -8.02
C GLU A 198 10.31 -1.86 -6.86
N LEU A 199 10.50 -2.75 -5.89
CA LEU A 199 9.74 -2.72 -4.65
C LEU A 199 10.38 -1.75 -3.67
N ALA A 200 9.55 -1.04 -2.93
CA ALA A 200 9.94 -0.24 -1.79
C ALA A 200 8.97 -0.50 -0.63
N ASP A 201 9.39 -0.14 0.58
CA ASP A 201 8.54 -0.22 1.76
C ASP A 201 7.71 1.07 1.94
N SER A 202 6.88 1.13 2.99
CA SER A 202 6.01 2.30 3.23
C SER A 202 6.78 3.60 3.54
N LEU A 203 8.07 3.51 3.85
CA LEU A 203 8.97 4.64 4.09
C LEU A 203 9.80 5.01 2.86
N GLY A 204 9.59 4.31 1.73
CA GLY A 204 10.31 4.54 0.48
C GLY A 204 11.71 3.93 0.44
N ARG A 205 12.06 3.05 1.40
CA ARG A 205 13.32 2.30 1.35
C ARG A 205 13.16 1.16 0.33
N THR A 206 14.11 1.06 -0.60
CA THR A 206 14.01 0.12 -1.72
C THR A 206 14.53 -1.26 -1.33
N TYR A 207 13.96 -2.30 -1.94
CA TYR A 207 14.47 -3.66 -1.84
C TYR A 207 15.42 -3.94 -3.01
N PRO A 208 16.73 -4.15 -2.80
CA PRO A 208 17.71 -4.14 -3.90
C PRO A 208 17.47 -5.17 -5.01
N ASP A 209 16.99 -6.37 -4.67
CA ASP A 209 16.80 -7.49 -5.60
C ASP A 209 15.38 -7.54 -6.19
N SER A 210 14.68 -6.41 -6.19
CA SER A 210 13.26 -6.34 -6.53
C SER A 210 12.97 -5.60 -7.84
N ARG A 211 13.99 -5.24 -8.61
CA ARG A 211 13.84 -4.53 -9.88
C ARG A 211 13.25 -5.43 -10.96
N PHE A 212 12.27 -4.93 -11.70
CA PHE A 212 11.65 -5.64 -12.84
C PHE A 212 11.16 -4.67 -13.92
N ASP A 213 11.01 -5.20 -15.14
CA ASP A 213 10.39 -4.47 -16.25
C ASP A 213 8.93 -4.89 -16.40
N LEU A 214 8.05 -3.90 -16.52
CA LEU A 214 6.67 -4.09 -16.91
C LEU A 214 6.56 -3.87 -18.41
N LYS A 215 6.23 -4.93 -19.16
CA LYS A 215 6.13 -4.94 -20.63
C LYS A 215 4.70 -5.25 -21.05
N LEU A 216 4.04 -4.30 -21.72
CA LEU A 216 2.66 -4.46 -22.17
C LEU A 216 2.55 -4.12 -23.65
N GLN A 217 1.86 -4.99 -24.41
CA GLN A 217 1.49 -4.73 -25.79
C GLN A 217 0.11 -4.08 -25.82
N VAL A 218 0.00 -2.90 -26.44
CA VAL A 218 -1.28 -2.17 -26.53
C VAL A 218 -1.67 -1.97 -27.99
N ASN A 219 -2.92 -2.29 -28.32
CA ASN A 219 -3.46 -2.15 -29.67
C ASN A 219 -3.46 -0.68 -30.10
N ARG A 220 -3.19 -0.47 -31.40
CA ARG A 220 -3.27 0.87 -31.98
C ARG A 220 -4.73 1.32 -32.00
N PRO A 221 -5.03 2.55 -31.52
CA PRO A 221 -6.37 3.09 -31.63
C PRO A 221 -6.78 3.30 -33.10
N ASP A 222 -8.08 3.17 -33.36
CA ASP A 222 -8.73 3.43 -34.64
C ASP A 222 -9.01 4.93 -34.87
N ARG A 223 -8.91 5.73 -33.80
CA ARG A 223 -9.09 7.18 -33.80
C ARG A 223 -7.75 7.90 -33.70
N GLU A 224 -7.71 9.12 -34.23
CA GLU A 224 -6.55 9.99 -34.10
C GLU A 224 -6.28 10.33 -32.63
N VAL A 225 -5.03 10.13 -32.21
CA VAL A 225 -4.54 10.48 -30.88
C VAL A 225 -3.54 11.61 -31.00
N VAL A 226 -3.63 12.57 -30.09
CA VAL A 226 -2.62 13.63 -29.93
C VAL A 226 -1.98 13.55 -28.56
N GLU A 227 -0.68 13.81 -28.52
CA GLU A 227 0.10 14.02 -27.30
C GLU A 227 0.24 15.52 -27.05
N ILE A 228 0.05 15.96 -25.81
CA ILE A 228 0.28 17.34 -25.39
C ILE A 228 1.79 17.59 -25.38
N THR A 229 2.24 18.62 -26.09
CA THR A 229 3.65 18.99 -26.14
C THR A 229 4.02 19.93 -24.99
N GLN A 230 5.32 20.16 -24.81
CA GLN A 230 5.80 21.12 -23.81
C GLN A 230 5.19 22.52 -24.04
N THR A 231 4.82 23.17 -22.94
CA THR A 231 4.35 24.56 -22.91
C THR A 231 5.25 25.37 -21.98
N GLU A 232 5.29 26.69 -22.15
CA GLU A 232 6.11 27.58 -21.31
C GLU A 232 5.74 27.50 -19.82
N THR A 233 4.49 27.16 -19.51
CA THR A 233 3.96 27.07 -18.14
C THR A 233 3.86 25.65 -17.61
N GLY A 234 4.28 24.64 -18.40
CA GLY A 234 4.18 23.22 -18.05
C GLY A 234 2.74 22.65 -18.04
N GLN A 235 1.75 23.44 -18.45
CA GLN A 235 0.34 23.05 -18.54
C GLN A 235 -0.31 23.71 -19.76
N LEU A 236 -1.35 23.07 -20.30
CA LEU A 236 -2.18 23.59 -21.38
C LEU A 236 -3.63 23.72 -20.89
N ASN A 237 -4.22 24.90 -21.07
CA ASN A 237 -5.61 25.14 -20.69
C ASN A 237 -6.56 24.43 -21.65
N VAL A 238 -7.54 23.75 -21.09
CA VAL A 238 -8.67 23.16 -21.80
C VAL A 238 -9.88 24.09 -21.67
N ARG A 239 -10.44 24.52 -22.79
CA ARG A 239 -11.52 25.51 -22.83
C ARG A 239 -12.84 24.91 -23.29
N GLU A 240 -13.94 25.52 -22.88
CA GLU A 240 -15.28 25.07 -23.27
C GLU A 240 -15.58 25.31 -24.77
N ASN A 241 -14.96 26.32 -25.38
CA ASN A 241 -15.14 26.69 -26.78
C ASN A 241 -13.79 26.98 -27.48
N PRO A 242 -13.70 26.88 -28.82
CA PRO A 242 -12.46 27.03 -29.58
C PRO A 242 -12.06 28.51 -29.78
N ASN A 243 -11.90 29.25 -28.68
CA ASN A 243 -11.39 30.63 -28.69
C ASN A 243 -10.68 31.00 -27.38
N GLY A 244 -9.81 32.01 -27.44
CA GLY A 244 -8.95 32.42 -26.31
C GLY A 244 -9.68 33.08 -25.13
N SER A 245 -10.93 33.53 -25.33
CA SER A 245 -11.74 34.19 -24.30
C SER A 245 -12.71 33.23 -23.60
N ALA A 246 -12.87 32.01 -24.10
CA ALA A 246 -13.78 31.03 -23.54
C ALA A 246 -13.34 30.59 -22.13
N PRO A 247 -14.29 30.25 -21.22
CA PRO A 247 -13.95 29.74 -19.90
C PRO A 247 -13.00 28.55 -19.95
N ILE A 248 -12.09 28.48 -18.96
CA ILE A 248 -11.18 27.34 -18.77
C ILE A 248 -11.96 26.28 -18.00
N SER A 249 -12.20 25.14 -18.66
CA SER A 249 -12.87 23.96 -18.10
C SER A 249 -11.92 23.01 -17.38
N GLY A 250 -10.61 23.11 -17.66
CA GLY A 250 -9.60 22.23 -17.07
C GLY A 250 -8.19 22.53 -17.57
N ARG A 251 -7.24 21.69 -17.19
CA ARG A 251 -5.85 21.76 -17.65
C ARG A 251 -5.31 20.36 -17.91
N VAL A 252 -4.45 20.26 -18.92
CA VAL A 252 -3.72 19.04 -19.28
C VAL A 252 -2.22 19.33 -19.26
N THR A 253 -1.41 18.31 -19.06
CA THR A 253 0.05 18.41 -18.93
C THR A 253 0.76 17.77 -20.13
N PRO A 254 1.98 18.23 -20.47
CA PRO A 254 2.81 17.60 -21.48
C PRO A 254 2.95 16.09 -21.26
N GLY A 255 2.95 15.33 -22.36
CA GLY A 255 3.04 13.86 -22.36
C GLY A 255 1.70 13.14 -22.22
N GLN A 256 0.63 13.81 -21.78
CA GLN A 256 -0.71 13.22 -21.80
C GLN A 256 -1.21 13.03 -23.22
N ARG A 257 -1.97 11.96 -23.45
CA ARG A 257 -2.53 11.59 -24.76
C ARG A 257 -4.04 11.54 -24.71
N PHE A 258 -4.68 12.04 -25.76
CA PHE A 258 -6.13 12.16 -25.85
C PHE A 258 -6.62 11.84 -27.26
N PHE A 259 -7.84 11.33 -27.38
CA PHE A 259 -8.50 11.24 -28.68
C PHE A 259 -8.87 12.61 -29.20
N VAL A 260 -8.68 12.78 -30.50
CA VAL A 260 -9.26 13.89 -31.25
C VAL A 260 -10.73 13.56 -31.54
N ILE A 261 -11.59 14.50 -31.23
CA ILE A 261 -13.01 14.47 -31.61
C ILE A 261 -13.21 15.35 -32.85
N GLU A 262 -12.61 16.54 -32.85
CA GLU A 262 -12.83 17.55 -33.88
C GLU A 262 -11.61 18.46 -34.03
N ARG A 263 -11.41 19.00 -35.24
CA ARG A 263 -10.41 20.03 -35.54
C ARG A 263 -11.10 21.21 -36.20
N THR A 264 -10.72 22.41 -35.80
CA THR A 264 -11.20 23.64 -36.45
C THR A 264 -10.11 24.21 -37.36
N THR A 265 -10.54 24.98 -38.35
CA THR A 265 -9.61 25.71 -39.25
C THR A 265 -8.87 26.85 -38.55
N ASN A 266 -9.38 27.34 -37.41
CA ASN A 266 -8.75 28.38 -36.60
C ASN A 266 -7.75 27.85 -35.55
N GLY A 267 -7.29 26.60 -35.69
CA GLY A 267 -6.18 26.06 -34.90
C GLY A 267 -6.57 25.53 -33.52
N TRP A 268 -7.79 25.04 -33.34
CA TRP A 268 -8.24 24.37 -32.12
C TRP A 268 -8.53 22.89 -32.37
N ILE A 269 -8.35 22.08 -31.33
CA ILE A 269 -8.65 20.66 -31.33
C ILE A 269 -9.53 20.35 -30.14
N LYS A 270 -10.63 19.63 -30.39
CA LYS A 270 -11.50 19.11 -29.36
C LYS A 270 -11.00 17.74 -28.93
N LEU A 271 -10.70 17.60 -27.65
CA LEU A 271 -10.22 16.38 -27.02
C LEU A 271 -11.35 15.65 -26.31
N ASP A 272 -11.28 14.33 -26.32
CA ASP A 272 -12.00 13.46 -25.38
C ASP A 272 -11.22 13.40 -24.07
N LEU A 273 -11.81 13.88 -22.98
CA LEU A 273 -11.17 13.96 -21.65
C LEU A 273 -11.54 12.77 -20.76
N GLY A 274 -12.28 11.78 -21.29
CA GLY A 274 -12.86 10.69 -20.50
C GLY A 274 -14.13 11.10 -19.74
N ASP A 275 -14.84 10.13 -19.16
CA ASP A 275 -16.07 10.34 -18.37
C ASP A 275 -17.14 11.21 -19.07
N ASN A 276 -17.30 11.04 -20.38
CA ASN A 276 -18.18 11.87 -21.23
C ASN A 276 -17.85 13.37 -21.24
N LYS A 277 -16.65 13.77 -20.82
CA LYS A 277 -16.18 15.16 -20.86
C LYS A 277 -15.35 15.40 -22.12
N THR A 278 -15.49 16.61 -22.66
CA THR A 278 -14.73 17.06 -23.83
C THR A 278 -14.25 18.49 -23.62
N GLY A 279 -13.24 18.92 -24.36
CA GLY A 279 -12.78 20.31 -24.28
C GLY A 279 -11.79 20.68 -25.37
N TRP A 280 -11.58 21.97 -25.55
CA TRP A 280 -10.80 22.54 -26.64
C TRP A 280 -9.41 22.98 -26.20
N VAL A 281 -8.40 22.61 -26.96
CA VAL A 281 -7.01 23.05 -26.79
C VAL A 281 -6.46 23.68 -28.08
N VAL A 282 -5.42 24.50 -27.96
CA VAL A 282 -4.74 25.10 -29.12
C VAL A 282 -3.87 24.03 -29.79
N ALA A 283 -4.08 23.83 -31.09
CA ALA A 283 -3.48 22.76 -31.88
C ALA A 283 -1.94 22.80 -31.88
N SER A 284 -1.33 23.98 -31.79
CA SER A 284 0.13 24.17 -31.81
C SER A 284 0.84 23.54 -30.61
N TYR A 285 0.13 23.24 -29.53
CA TYR A 285 0.67 22.56 -28.35
C TYR A 285 0.33 21.06 -28.33
N THR A 286 0.08 20.48 -29.51
CA THR A 286 -0.25 19.06 -29.67
C THR A 286 0.53 18.44 -30.82
N ARG A 287 0.78 17.13 -30.74
CA ARG A 287 1.42 16.34 -31.80
C ARG A 287 0.64 15.05 -32.03
N VAL A 288 0.31 14.76 -33.28
CA VAL A 288 -0.31 13.48 -33.67
C VAL A 288 0.68 12.33 -33.44
N VAL A 289 0.21 11.24 -32.83
CA VAL A 289 1.03 10.07 -32.49
C VAL A 289 0.46 8.78 -33.08
#